data_AF-G4TQQ4-F1
#
_entry.id   AF-G4TQQ4-F1
#
_cell.length_a   1.000
_cell.length_b   1.000
_cell.length_c   1.000
_cell.angle_alpha   90.00
_cell.angle_beta   90.00
_cell.angle_gamma   90.00
#
_symmetry.space_group_name_H-M   'P 1'
#
loop_
_entity.id
_entity.type
_entity.pdbx_description
1 polymer ?
#
loop_
_entity_poly.entity_id
_entity_poly.type
_entity_poly.pdbx_seq_one_letter_code
_entity_poly.pdbx_strand_id
1 'polypeptide(L)'
;KKVCLQPSSTFTLSKLLTPSGCADAKRAYLRQKHTSSKKPHYTEGWVEFKDKKVARYVAEMLNAQPVGGKKGTRFREDVWTMKYLPRFKWYMLTEQIAHEHAAHAAKLRMELSQSKREQKHYLRQVEIGKSMEKRQEKKRKREEEQGVGTAAPVEQRAPKSAPRVKESREEKEKSKKRKKEGAPPPPRAGEADRALDTVLGSIF
;
A
#
# COMPACT_ATOMS: atom_id res chain seq x y z
N LYS A 1 -3.64 -9.75 -33.87
CA LYS A 1 -2.64 -8.64 -33.86
C LYS A 1 -3.30 -7.42 -33.23
N LYS A 2 -2.58 -6.63 -32.41
CA LYS A 2 -3.21 -5.71 -31.46
C LYS A 2 -2.88 -4.24 -31.75
N VAL A 3 -3.84 -3.37 -31.51
CA VAL A 3 -3.72 -1.91 -31.60
C VAL A 3 -4.07 -1.32 -30.24
N CYS A 4 -3.21 -0.44 -29.74
CA CYS A 4 -3.47 0.34 -28.53
C CYS A 4 -4.33 1.55 -28.92
N LEU A 5 -5.48 1.69 -28.27
CA LEU A 5 -6.30 2.88 -28.29
C LEU A 5 -5.94 3.72 -27.07
N GLN A 6 -5.51 4.95 -27.30
CA GLN A 6 -5.34 5.97 -26.29
C GLN A 6 -6.37 7.06 -26.60
N PRO A 7 -7.63 6.91 -26.14
CA PRO A 7 -8.60 7.98 -26.23
C PRO A 7 -8.16 9.15 -25.34
N SER A 8 -8.01 10.34 -25.93
CA SER A 8 -7.80 11.57 -25.16
C SER A 8 -9.04 11.97 -24.35
N SER A 9 -10.18 11.30 -24.58
CA SER A 9 -11.36 11.39 -23.73
C SER A 9 -12.28 10.18 -23.92
N THR A 10 -12.17 9.24 -22.99
CA THR A 10 -13.25 8.43 -22.41
C THR A 10 -14.25 7.70 -23.33
N PHE A 11 -13.97 6.42 -23.61
CA PHE A 11 -14.92 5.50 -24.25
C PHE A 11 -15.20 4.26 -23.40
N THR A 12 -16.45 3.80 -23.38
CA THR A 12 -16.85 2.52 -22.76
C THR A 12 -16.62 1.36 -23.72
N LEU A 13 -15.64 0.51 -23.41
CA LEU A 13 -15.56 -0.86 -23.91
C LEU A 13 -15.33 -1.80 -22.72
N SER A 14 -16.32 -2.62 -22.40
CA SER A 14 -16.20 -3.68 -21.40
C SER A 14 -15.30 -4.80 -21.95
N LYS A 15 -14.06 -4.90 -21.45
CA LYS A 15 -13.51 -6.10 -20.78
C LYS A 15 -12.12 -5.76 -20.24
N LEU A 16 -12.00 -5.83 -18.91
CA LEU A 16 -10.75 -5.80 -18.14
C LEU A 16 -9.83 -4.60 -18.42
N LEU A 17 -10.20 -3.45 -17.86
CA LEU A 17 -9.21 -2.42 -17.57
C LEU A 17 -9.57 -1.75 -16.24
N THR A 18 -8.67 -1.90 -15.28
CA THR A 18 -8.61 -1.06 -14.08
C THR A 18 -8.62 0.40 -14.52
N PRO A 19 -9.41 1.29 -13.88
CA PRO A 19 -9.23 2.72 -14.07
C PRO A 19 -7.78 3.01 -13.69
N SER A 20 -6.95 3.27 -14.69
CA SER A 20 -5.53 3.56 -14.54
C SER A 20 -5.39 4.65 -13.47
N GLY A 21 -4.84 4.26 -12.32
CA GLY A 21 -4.50 5.15 -11.24
C GLY A 21 -3.37 6.08 -11.68
N CYS A 22 -3.73 7.14 -12.41
CA CYS A 22 -2.93 8.35 -12.55
C CYS A 22 -3.70 9.53 -13.19
N ALA A 23 -4.97 9.37 -13.55
CA ALA A 23 -5.84 10.50 -13.87
C ALA A 23 -6.52 11.02 -12.60
N ASP A 24 -5.70 11.59 -11.71
CA ASP A 24 -6.06 12.62 -10.73
C ASP A 24 -7.34 12.32 -9.91
N ALA A 25 -7.17 11.74 -8.71
CA ALA A 25 -8.28 11.48 -7.78
C ALA A 25 -9.16 12.72 -7.54
N LYS A 26 -8.57 13.93 -7.66
CA LYS A 26 -9.30 15.20 -7.62
C LYS A 26 -10.19 15.40 -8.84
N ARG A 27 -9.74 15.10 -10.06
CA ARG A 27 -10.58 15.16 -11.27
C ARG A 27 -11.68 14.10 -11.26
N ALA A 28 -11.40 12.89 -10.78
CA ALA A 28 -12.42 11.86 -10.62
C ALA A 28 -13.50 12.30 -9.61
N TYR A 29 -13.09 12.83 -8.46
CA TYR A 29 -13.97 13.37 -7.42
C TYR A 29 -14.79 14.58 -7.91
N LEU A 30 -14.15 15.57 -8.53
CA LEU A 30 -14.82 16.75 -9.08
C LEU A 30 -15.80 16.37 -10.20
N ARG A 31 -15.48 15.38 -11.02
CA ARG A 31 -16.42 14.88 -12.03
C ARG A 31 -17.59 14.16 -11.41
N GLN A 32 -17.38 13.26 -10.45
CA GLN A 32 -18.48 12.56 -9.77
C GLN A 32 -19.47 13.54 -9.10
N LYS A 33 -18.97 14.68 -8.61
CA LYS A 33 -19.78 15.73 -7.99
C LYS A 33 -20.48 16.64 -9.01
N HIS A 34 -19.89 16.89 -10.17
CA HIS A 34 -20.39 17.87 -11.16
C HIS A 34 -20.96 17.24 -12.46
N THR A 35 -20.89 15.92 -12.63
CA THR A 35 -21.42 15.22 -13.82
C THR A 35 -22.53 14.23 -13.45
N SER A 36 -23.67 14.32 -14.13
CA SER A 36 -24.80 13.38 -13.97
C SER A 36 -24.52 12.01 -14.63
N SER A 37 -23.52 11.93 -15.51
CA SER A 37 -23.13 10.71 -16.21
C SER A 37 -22.34 9.76 -15.31
N LYS A 38 -23.02 8.77 -14.71
CA LYS A 38 -22.42 7.70 -13.87
C LYS A 38 -21.58 6.66 -14.63
N LYS A 39 -21.28 6.88 -15.92
CA LYS A 39 -20.58 5.89 -16.76
C LYS A 39 -19.06 5.97 -16.52
N PRO A 40 -18.37 4.83 -16.33
CA PRO A 40 -16.92 4.81 -16.19
C PRO A 40 -16.26 5.29 -17.48
N HIS A 41 -15.25 6.12 -17.30
CA HIS A 41 -14.49 6.75 -18.35
C HIS A 41 -13.15 6.04 -18.46
N TYR A 42 -12.93 5.27 -19.53
CA TYR A 42 -11.67 4.57 -19.76
C TYR A 42 -10.72 5.44 -20.58
N THR A 43 -9.48 5.55 -20.12
CA THR A 43 -8.38 6.33 -20.74
C THR A 43 -7.65 5.54 -21.82
N GLU A 44 -7.72 4.22 -21.78
CA GLU A 44 -6.96 3.33 -22.65
C GLU A 44 -7.80 2.11 -23.01
N GLY A 45 -7.51 1.48 -24.15
CA GLY A 45 -8.18 0.26 -24.60
C GLY A 45 -7.33 -0.50 -25.61
N TRP A 46 -7.61 -1.80 -25.78
CA TRP A 46 -6.87 -2.65 -26.70
C TRP A 46 -7.84 -3.35 -27.66
N VAL A 47 -7.58 -3.25 -28.96
CA VAL A 47 -8.40 -3.90 -29.99
C VAL A 47 -7.59 -5.01 -30.64
N GLU A 48 -8.21 -6.18 -30.77
CA GLU A 48 -7.62 -7.35 -31.41
C GLU A 48 -8.23 -7.58 -32.79
N PHE A 49 -7.37 -7.54 -33.81
CA PHE A 49 -7.73 -7.84 -35.18
C PHE A 49 -7.28 -9.24 -35.57
N LYS A 50 -8.09 -9.91 -36.40
CA LYS A 50 -7.76 -11.19 -37.04
C LYS A 50 -6.52 -11.02 -37.95
N ASP A 51 -6.52 -9.98 -38.79
CA ASP A 51 -5.47 -9.73 -39.77
C ASP A 51 -4.48 -8.61 -39.39
N LYS A 52 -3.22 -8.73 -39.86
CA LYS A 52 -2.17 -7.73 -39.54
C LYS A 52 -2.25 -6.52 -40.44
N LYS A 53 -2.60 -6.75 -41.70
CA LYS A 53 -2.72 -5.70 -42.70
C LYS A 53 -3.83 -4.73 -42.29
N VAL A 54 -4.99 -5.27 -41.91
CA VAL A 54 -6.12 -4.51 -41.37
C VAL A 54 -5.72 -3.74 -40.11
N ALA A 55 -5.06 -4.39 -39.15
CA ALA A 55 -4.63 -3.71 -37.92
C ALA A 55 -3.69 -2.53 -38.17
N ARG A 56 -2.73 -2.67 -39.09
CA ARG A 56 -1.81 -1.59 -39.49
C ARG A 56 -2.55 -0.46 -40.17
N TYR A 57 -3.37 -0.81 -41.16
CA TYR A 57 -4.13 0.17 -41.94
C TYR A 57 -5.11 0.98 -41.07
N VAL A 58 -5.84 0.32 -40.18
CA VAL A 58 -6.77 0.99 -39.26
C VAL A 58 -6.03 1.87 -38.27
N ALA A 59 -4.88 1.41 -37.75
CA ALA A 59 -4.07 2.23 -36.86
C ALA A 59 -3.53 3.47 -37.58
N GLU A 60 -3.05 3.36 -38.81
CA GLU A 60 -2.54 4.50 -39.59
C GLU A 60 -3.67 5.46 -39.99
N MET A 61 -4.82 4.94 -40.43
CA MET A 61 -5.94 5.75 -40.90
C MET A 61 -6.66 6.50 -39.78
N LEU A 62 -6.94 5.83 -38.65
CA LEU A 62 -7.73 6.42 -37.57
C LEU A 62 -6.88 7.14 -36.52
N ASN A 63 -5.55 7.10 -36.63
CA ASN A 63 -4.69 7.81 -35.70
C ASN A 63 -4.84 9.33 -35.86
N ALA A 64 -5.13 9.99 -34.75
CA ALA A 64 -5.38 11.43 -34.67
C ALA A 64 -6.55 11.92 -35.54
N GLN A 65 -7.44 11.02 -35.94
CA GLN A 65 -8.68 11.39 -36.62
C GLN A 65 -9.81 11.53 -35.59
N PRO A 66 -10.73 12.50 -35.80
CA PRO A 66 -11.95 12.58 -35.00
C PRO A 66 -12.81 11.34 -35.30
N VAL A 67 -13.25 10.65 -34.26
CA VAL A 67 -14.07 9.43 -34.37
C VAL A 67 -15.53 9.77 -34.70
N GLY A 68 -15.87 11.04 -34.53
CA GLY A 68 -17.22 11.58 -34.54
C GLY A 68 -18.06 11.30 -35.78
N GLY A 69 -19.38 11.31 -35.56
CA GLY A 69 -20.41 11.27 -36.60
C GLY A 69 -21.17 12.59 -36.70
N LYS A 70 -22.48 12.51 -36.96
CA LYS A 70 -23.36 13.68 -37.16
C LYS A 70 -23.25 14.72 -36.02
N LYS A 71 -23.46 15.99 -36.39
CA LYS A 71 -23.44 17.14 -35.46
C LYS A 71 -24.41 16.91 -34.29
N GLY A 72 -23.93 17.04 -33.06
CA GLY A 72 -24.70 16.80 -31.83
C GLY A 72 -24.45 15.47 -31.12
N THR A 73 -23.64 14.58 -31.70
CA THR A 73 -23.22 13.34 -31.01
C THR A 73 -22.16 13.62 -29.95
N ARG A 74 -22.19 12.85 -28.84
CA ARG A 74 -21.33 13.03 -27.65
C ARG A 74 -19.83 13.01 -27.96
N PHE A 75 -19.43 12.25 -28.98
CA PHE A 75 -18.02 11.94 -29.29
C PHE A 75 -17.52 12.68 -30.53
N ARG A 76 -18.17 13.78 -30.92
CA ARG A 76 -17.86 14.50 -32.16
C ARG A 76 -16.45 15.06 -32.18
N GLU A 77 -16.03 15.65 -31.06
CA GLU A 77 -14.72 16.30 -30.91
C GLU A 77 -13.66 15.35 -30.35
N ASP A 78 -14.02 14.09 -30.06
CA ASP A 78 -13.09 13.14 -29.46
C ASP A 78 -12.15 12.57 -30.53
N VAL A 79 -10.86 12.71 -30.25
CA VAL A 79 -9.78 12.24 -31.12
C VAL A 79 -9.15 11.00 -30.50
N TRP A 80 -9.03 9.92 -31.28
CA TRP A 80 -8.33 8.72 -30.84
C TRP A 80 -6.91 8.72 -31.37
N THR A 81 -5.96 8.36 -30.51
CA THR A 81 -4.60 8.04 -30.94
C THR A 81 -4.42 6.54 -30.91
N MET A 82 -4.04 5.97 -32.05
CA MET A 82 -3.96 4.52 -32.25
C MET A 82 -2.54 4.14 -32.65
N LYS A 83 -1.98 3.12 -32.00
CA LYS A 83 -0.65 2.60 -32.33
C LYS A 83 -0.70 1.09 -32.54
N TYR A 84 -0.20 0.64 -33.68
CA TYR A 84 -0.03 -0.79 -33.96
C TYR A 84 1.24 -1.31 -33.30
N LEU A 85 1.11 -2.33 -32.44
CA LEU A 85 2.27 -2.98 -31.81
C LEU A 85 2.51 -4.35 -32.45
N PRO A 86 3.60 -4.54 -33.22
CA PRO A 86 3.94 -5.85 -33.75
C PRO A 86 4.32 -6.80 -32.62
N ARG A 87 3.97 -8.10 -32.78
CA ARG A 87 4.34 -9.20 -31.86
C ARG A 87 3.81 -9.08 -30.43
N PHE A 88 2.98 -8.08 -30.14
CA PHE A 88 2.38 -7.87 -28.83
C PHE A 88 1.24 -8.87 -28.56
N LYS A 89 1.24 -9.46 -27.36
CA LYS A 89 0.26 -10.47 -26.93
C LYS A 89 -0.41 -10.03 -25.63
N TRP A 90 -1.65 -10.50 -25.41
CA TRP A 90 -2.52 -10.01 -24.31
C TRP A 90 -1.90 -10.22 -22.93
N TYR A 91 -1.26 -11.38 -22.74
CA TYR A 91 -0.65 -11.72 -21.47
C TYR A 91 0.43 -10.73 -21.05
N MET A 92 1.18 -10.13 -21.99
CA MET A 92 2.24 -9.18 -21.67
C MET A 92 1.69 -7.91 -21.02
N LEU A 93 0.50 -7.47 -21.43
CA LEU A 93 -0.16 -6.32 -20.83
C LEU A 93 -0.62 -6.64 -19.39
N THR A 94 -1.34 -7.75 -19.24
CA THR A 94 -1.88 -8.14 -17.95
C THR A 94 -0.77 -8.49 -16.96
N GLU A 95 0.32 -9.06 -17.44
CA GLU A 95 1.51 -9.39 -16.64
C GLU A 95 2.18 -8.12 -16.14
N GLN A 96 2.39 -7.11 -17.00
CA GLN A 96 2.97 -5.84 -16.58
C GLN A 96 2.07 -5.14 -15.55
N ILE A 97 0.76 -5.02 -15.81
CA ILE A 97 -0.19 -4.40 -14.87
C ILE A 97 -0.21 -5.15 -13.54
N ALA A 98 -0.24 -6.49 -13.58
CA ALA A 98 -0.23 -7.31 -12.38
C ALA A 98 1.07 -7.13 -11.58
N HIS A 99 2.21 -7.06 -12.27
CA HIS A 99 3.51 -6.81 -11.65
C HIS A 99 3.58 -5.43 -11.00
N GLU A 100 3.14 -4.38 -11.69
CA GLU A 100 3.09 -3.01 -11.15
C GLU A 100 2.17 -2.92 -9.92
N HIS A 101 0.98 -3.51 -9.99
CA HIS A 101 0.05 -3.57 -8.86
C HIS A 101 0.63 -4.38 -7.69
N ALA A 102 1.29 -5.50 -7.95
CA ALA A 102 1.92 -6.32 -6.92
C ALA A 102 3.08 -5.56 -6.24
N ALA A 103 3.93 -4.90 -7.02
CA ALA A 103 5.03 -4.08 -6.51
C ALA A 103 4.52 -2.91 -5.67
N HIS A 104 3.48 -2.22 -6.14
CA HIS A 104 2.86 -1.12 -5.40
C HIS A 104 2.22 -1.60 -4.09
N ALA A 105 1.46 -2.70 -4.14
CA ALA A 105 0.86 -3.28 -2.94
C ALA A 105 1.91 -3.79 -1.94
N ALA A 106 3.04 -4.33 -2.42
CA ALA A 106 4.16 -4.71 -1.57
C ALA A 106 4.78 -3.49 -0.88
N LYS A 107 5.00 -2.40 -1.62
CA LYS A 107 5.50 -1.13 -1.07
C LYS A 107 4.60 -0.57 0.03
N LEU A 108 3.29 -0.46 -0.22
CA LEU A 108 2.32 -0.01 0.78
C LEU A 108 2.32 -0.90 2.04
N ARG A 109 2.41 -2.22 1.87
CA ARG A 109 2.50 -3.15 3.00
C ARG A 109 3.76 -2.94 3.83
N MET A 110 4.89 -2.70 3.18
CA MET A 110 6.16 -2.41 3.86
C MET A 110 6.06 -1.11 4.65
N GLU A 111 5.59 -0.03 4.03
CA GLU A 111 5.41 1.28 4.67
C GLU A 111 4.47 1.20 5.89
N LEU A 112 3.35 0.49 5.76
CA LEU A 112 2.40 0.28 6.84
C LEU A 112 3.01 -0.55 7.98
N SER A 113 3.80 -1.58 7.65
CA SER A 113 4.50 -2.39 8.64
C SER A 113 5.59 -1.61 9.38
N GLN A 114 6.30 -0.72 8.68
CA GLN A 114 7.32 0.16 9.23
C GLN A 114 6.68 1.16 10.20
N SER A 115 5.64 1.86 9.78
CA SER A 115 4.90 2.81 10.63
C SER A 115 4.36 2.12 11.89
N LYS A 116 3.76 0.93 11.76
CA LYS A 116 3.30 0.14 12.92
C LYS A 116 4.44 -0.24 13.86
N ARG A 117 5.63 -0.56 13.34
CA ARG A 117 6.81 -0.89 14.15
C ARG A 117 7.31 0.33 14.92
N GLU A 118 7.35 1.49 14.26
CA GLU A 118 7.75 2.76 14.86
C GLU A 118 6.77 3.20 15.95
N GLN A 119 5.45 3.11 15.70
CA GLN A 119 4.42 3.39 16.69
C GLN A 119 4.53 2.51 17.93
N LYS A 120 4.67 1.18 17.74
CA LYS A 120 4.86 0.25 18.86
C LYS A 120 6.16 0.48 19.61
N HIS A 121 7.21 0.89 18.89
CA HIS A 121 8.47 1.27 19.51
C HIS A 121 8.29 2.51 20.39
N TYR A 122 7.63 3.54 19.88
CA TYR A 122 7.33 4.77 20.63
C TYR A 122 6.55 4.48 21.91
N LEU A 123 5.46 3.70 21.84
CA LEU A 123 4.66 3.35 23.02
C LEU A 123 5.50 2.64 24.10
N ARG A 124 6.33 1.67 23.70
CA ARG A 124 7.24 0.98 24.62
C ARG A 124 8.26 1.93 25.26
N GLN A 125 8.82 2.86 24.50
CA GLN A 125 9.78 3.83 25.03
C GLN A 125 9.10 4.81 26.01
N VAL A 126 7.86 5.22 25.76
CA VAL A 126 7.09 6.06 26.67
C VAL A 126 6.74 5.31 27.97
N GLU A 127 6.34 4.04 27.89
CA GLU A 127 6.10 3.20 29.07
C GLU A 127 7.37 3.02 29.91
N ILE A 128 8.50 2.73 29.27
CA ILE A 128 9.80 2.64 29.93
C ILE A 128 10.16 3.97 30.57
N GLY A 129 10.03 5.09 29.86
CA GLY A 129 10.27 6.44 30.39
C GLY A 129 9.46 6.73 31.65
N LYS A 130 8.14 6.50 31.62
CA LYS A 130 7.25 6.66 32.79
C LYS A 130 7.64 5.75 33.95
N SER A 131 8.05 4.51 33.68
CA SER A 131 8.47 3.57 34.73
C SER A 131 9.79 4.00 35.39
N MET A 132 10.73 4.52 34.60
CA MET A 132 12.02 5.01 35.08
C MET A 132 11.87 6.29 35.89
N GLU A 133 11.02 7.22 35.44
CA GLU A 133 10.67 8.44 36.18
C GLU A 133 10.03 8.11 37.53
N LYS A 134 9.02 7.23 37.57
CA LYS A 134 8.41 6.75 38.82
C LYS A 134 9.44 6.10 39.77
N ARG A 135 10.40 5.35 39.22
CA ARG A 135 11.46 4.71 40.01
C ARG A 135 12.45 5.74 40.56
N GLN A 136 12.81 6.74 39.76
CA GLN A 136 13.65 7.86 40.19
C GLN A 136 12.96 8.72 41.25
N GLU A 137 11.67 9.03 41.08
CA GLU A 137 10.90 9.79 42.07
C GLU A 137 10.79 9.05 43.41
N LYS A 138 10.52 7.73 43.40
CA LYS A 138 10.54 6.90 44.61
C LYS A 138 11.92 6.85 45.27
N LYS A 139 13.00 6.85 44.46
CA LYS A 139 14.38 6.87 44.97
C LYS A 139 14.69 8.23 45.61
N ARG A 140 14.33 9.35 44.96
CA ARG A 140 14.48 10.71 45.51
C ARG A 140 13.70 10.89 46.80
N LYS A 141 12.44 10.43 46.87
CA LYS A 141 11.62 10.48 48.11
C LYS A 141 12.24 9.65 49.24
N ARG A 142 12.79 8.46 48.94
CA ARG A 142 13.53 7.65 49.94
C ARG A 142 14.83 8.29 50.38
N GLU A 143 15.55 8.95 49.47
CA GLU A 143 16.77 9.71 49.80
C GLU A 143 16.45 10.96 50.64
N GLU A 144 15.29 11.58 50.42
CA GLU A 144 14.78 12.71 51.20
C GLU A 144 14.26 12.27 52.58
N GLU A 145 13.58 11.11 52.68
CA GLU A 145 13.16 10.47 53.94
C GLU A 145 14.34 9.87 54.74
N GLN A 146 15.41 9.43 54.07
CA GLN A 146 16.65 8.94 54.70
C GLN A 146 17.69 10.06 54.90
N GLY A 147 17.29 11.32 54.69
CA GLY A 147 18.09 12.53 54.90
C GLY A 147 18.35 12.90 56.37
N VAL A 148 18.10 12.01 57.32
CA VAL A 148 18.68 12.06 58.68
C VAL A 148 19.42 10.75 58.92
N GLY A 149 20.67 10.67 58.48
CA GLY A 149 21.52 9.51 58.79
C GLY A 149 22.66 9.22 57.83
N THR A 150 23.72 10.03 57.91
CA THR A 150 25.14 9.69 57.63
C THR A 150 25.58 9.32 56.20
N ALA A 151 26.52 10.12 55.72
CA ALA A 151 27.35 9.89 54.54
C ALA A 151 28.44 8.83 54.78
N ALA A 152 28.74 8.00 53.77
CA ALA A 152 30.10 7.65 53.36
C ALA A 152 30.12 7.03 51.93
N PRO A 153 31.16 7.29 51.12
CA PRO A 153 31.18 7.03 49.69
C PRO A 153 31.82 5.67 49.35
N VAL A 154 31.34 4.99 48.29
CA VAL A 154 32.03 3.84 47.70
C VAL A 154 32.29 4.06 46.22
N GLU A 155 33.56 3.86 45.90
CA GLU A 155 34.33 4.00 44.66
C GLU A 155 33.66 3.66 43.33
N GLN A 156 34.10 4.42 42.35
CA GLN A 156 34.01 4.19 40.92
C GLN A 156 34.68 2.87 40.52
N ARG A 157 33.95 1.99 39.80
CA ARG A 157 34.56 0.98 38.92
C ARG A 157 33.94 1.03 37.54
N ALA A 158 34.79 1.29 36.56
CA ALA A 158 34.49 1.35 35.13
C ALA A 158 33.94 0.02 34.57
N PRO A 159 33.12 0.04 33.50
CA PRO A 159 32.50 -1.16 32.95
C PRO A 159 33.48 -1.95 32.06
N LYS A 160 33.74 -3.22 32.41
CA LYS A 160 34.38 -4.19 31.52
C LYS A 160 33.32 -4.94 30.70
N SER A 161 33.40 -4.75 29.38
CA SER A 161 33.08 -5.68 28.28
C SER A 161 31.86 -6.60 28.37
N ALA A 162 30.97 -6.44 27.39
CA ALA A 162 29.78 -7.23 27.08
C ALA A 162 29.95 -8.78 27.11
N PRO A 163 28.95 -9.54 27.61
CA PRO A 163 28.89 -10.96 27.39
C PRO A 163 28.28 -11.25 26.00
N ARG A 164 29.12 -11.73 25.09
CA ARG A 164 28.71 -12.30 23.80
C ARG A 164 28.06 -13.67 24.05
N VAL A 165 26.73 -13.71 24.13
CA VAL A 165 25.97 -14.97 24.21
C VAL A 165 26.11 -15.73 22.89
N LYS A 166 26.85 -16.83 22.90
CA LYS A 166 26.84 -17.84 21.83
C LYS A 166 25.58 -18.69 22.01
N GLU A 167 24.51 -18.29 21.35
CA GLU A 167 23.27 -19.06 21.24
C GLU A 167 23.53 -20.27 20.34
N SER A 168 23.40 -21.47 20.90
CA SER A 168 23.74 -22.73 20.25
C SER A 168 22.67 -23.16 19.23
N ARG A 169 23.12 -23.77 18.14
CA ARG A 169 22.36 -24.11 16.93
C ARG A 169 21.15 -25.02 17.16
N GLU A 170 21.09 -25.70 18.30
CA GLU A 170 20.04 -26.65 18.67
C GLU A 170 18.74 -25.97 19.17
N GLU A 171 18.84 -24.79 19.79
CA GLU A 171 17.67 -24.05 20.30
C GLU A 171 16.82 -23.45 19.16
N LYS A 172 17.48 -23.12 18.05
CA LYS A 172 16.87 -22.59 16.84
C LYS A 172 16.02 -23.62 16.09
N GLU A 173 16.31 -24.91 16.26
CA GLU A 173 15.60 -25.99 15.60
C GLU A 173 14.34 -26.40 16.37
N LYS A 174 14.40 -26.42 17.71
CA LYS A 174 13.22 -26.62 18.57
C LYS A 174 12.22 -25.47 18.48
N SER A 175 12.66 -24.21 18.38
CA SER A 175 11.74 -23.08 18.24
C SER A 175 11.02 -23.05 16.88
N LYS A 176 11.67 -23.51 15.80
CA LYS A 176 11.05 -23.65 14.48
C LYS A 176 10.01 -24.77 14.43
N LYS A 177 10.22 -25.90 15.13
CA LYS A 177 9.25 -27.00 15.18
C LYS A 177 8.00 -26.63 15.98
N ARG A 178 8.14 -25.95 17.14
CA ARG A 178 6.99 -25.49 17.94
C ARG A 178 6.15 -24.41 17.23
N LYS A 179 6.75 -23.64 16.33
CA LYS A 179 6.04 -22.60 15.55
C LYS A 179 5.24 -23.16 14.36
N LYS A 180 5.49 -24.41 13.96
CA LYS A 180 4.80 -25.07 12.84
C LYS A 180 3.55 -25.85 13.25
N GLU A 181 3.43 -26.23 14.54
CA GLU A 181 2.35 -27.10 15.03
C GLU A 181 1.35 -26.40 15.99
N GLY A 182 1.57 -25.14 16.37
CA GLY A 182 0.79 -24.50 17.46
C GLY A 182 0.21 -23.11 17.17
N ALA A 183 -0.06 -22.75 15.92
CA ALA A 183 -0.74 -21.48 15.61
C ALA A 183 -2.27 -21.68 15.62
N PRO A 184 -3.04 -21.06 16.52
CA PRO A 184 -4.49 -21.00 16.37
C PRO A 184 -4.84 -20.31 15.05
N PRO A 185 -5.94 -20.71 14.38
CA PRO A 185 -6.34 -20.12 13.11
C PRO A 185 -6.49 -18.60 13.26
N PRO A 186 -6.08 -17.81 12.25
CA PRO A 186 -6.20 -16.37 12.32
C PRO A 186 -7.67 -15.98 12.57
N PRO A 187 -7.95 -15.03 13.47
CA PRO A 187 -9.31 -14.57 13.72
C PRO A 187 -9.91 -14.09 12.40
N ARG A 188 -11.18 -14.43 12.17
CA ARG A 188 -11.87 -14.13 10.91
C ARG A 188 -11.85 -12.63 10.70
N ALA A 189 -11.48 -12.18 9.50
CA ALA A 189 -11.41 -10.78 9.12
C ALA A 189 -12.76 -10.09 9.42
N GLY A 190 -12.82 -9.36 10.54
CA GLY A 190 -14.04 -8.75 11.05
C GLY A 190 -14.13 -8.69 12.59
N GLU A 191 -13.53 -9.63 13.33
CA GLU A 191 -13.55 -9.58 14.80
C GLU A 191 -12.57 -8.53 15.36
N ALA A 192 -11.38 -8.43 14.77
CA ALA A 192 -10.40 -7.41 15.14
C ALA A 192 -10.91 -5.99 14.84
N ASP A 193 -11.65 -5.82 13.74
CA ASP A 193 -12.22 -4.52 13.35
C ASP A 193 -13.37 -4.12 14.29
N ARG A 194 -14.24 -5.06 14.68
CA ARG A 194 -15.31 -4.83 15.68
C ARG A 194 -14.77 -4.45 17.06
N ALA A 195 -13.68 -5.08 17.48
CA ALA A 195 -13.03 -4.74 18.75
C ALA A 195 -12.44 -3.32 18.73
N LEU A 196 -11.90 -2.89 17.59
CA LEU A 196 -11.40 -1.53 17.41
C LEU A 196 -12.55 -0.50 17.34
N ASP A 197 -13.65 -0.80 16.64
CA ASP A 197 -14.83 0.06 16.60
C ASP A 197 -15.48 0.25 17.97
N THR A 198 -15.51 -0.80 18.80
CA THR A 198 -16.05 -0.73 20.16
C THR A 198 -15.20 0.19 21.06
N VAL A 199 -13.87 0.12 20.92
CA VAL A 199 -12.95 1.00 21.66
C VAL A 199 -13.06 2.44 21.15
N LEU A 200 -13.16 2.65 19.85
CA LEU A 200 -13.26 3.98 19.26
C LEU A 200 -14.60 4.66 19.57
N GLY A 201 -15.72 3.92 19.58
CA GLY A 201 -17.04 4.44 19.98
C GLY A 201 -17.20 4.68 21.49
N SER A 202 -16.24 4.24 22.30
CA SER A 202 -16.17 4.60 23.73
C SER A 202 -15.37 5.88 23.99
N ILE A 203 -14.66 6.39 22.97
CA ILE A 203 -13.72 7.51 23.08
C ILE A 203 -14.25 8.78 22.37
N PHE A 204 -15.07 8.60 21.33
CA PHE A 204 -15.76 9.65 20.58
C PHE A 204 -17.27 9.53 20.72
#